data_AF-A0AA86ME40-F1
#
_entry.id   AF-A0AA86ME40-F1
#
_cell.length_a   1.000
_cell.length_b   1.000
_cell.length_c   1.000
_cell.angle_alpha   90.00
_cell.angle_beta   90.00
_cell.angle_gamma   90.00
#
_symmetry.space_group_name_H-M   'P 1'
#
loop_
_entity.id
_entity.type
_entity.pdbx_description
1 polymer ?
#
loop_
_entity_poly.entity_id
_entity_poly.type
_entity_poly.pdbx_seq_one_letter_code
_entity_poly.pdbx_strand_id
1 'polypeptide(L)' 'MKCPNCGFENHIDNAEFCQECGICLFNFCTNDNCDSLDSDIVSIPFDAKFCPICGCESTFKKAGYFDKQ' A
#
# COMPACT_ATOMS: atom_id res chain seq x y z
N MET A 1 10.77 -2.09 -6.46
CA MET A 1 9.59 -1.22 -6.24
C MET A 1 10.05 0.08 -5.61
N LYS A 2 9.50 1.23 -6.02
CA LYS A 2 9.80 2.53 -5.40
C LYS A 2 9.01 2.67 -4.10
N CYS A 3 9.67 3.05 -3.02
CA CYS A 3 9.00 3.37 -1.77
C CYS A 3 8.12 4.62 -1.97
N PRO A 4 6.80 4.55 -1.70
CA PRO A 4 5.91 5.69 -1.91
C PRO A 4 6.14 6.84 -0.91
N ASN A 5 6.83 6.56 0.21
CA ASN A 5 7.08 7.55 1.26
C ASN A 5 8.39 8.34 1.08
N CYS A 6 9.47 7.67 0.67
CA CYS A 6 10.82 8.26 0.59
C CYS A 6 11.49 8.15 -0.79
N GLY A 7 10.90 7.39 -1.72
CA GLY A 7 11.42 7.23 -3.08
C GLY A 7 12.59 6.25 -3.23
N PHE A 8 13.06 5.57 -2.18
CA PHE A 8 14.09 4.53 -2.28
C PHE A 8 13.61 3.37 -3.19
N GLU A 9 14.47 2.87 -4.08
CA GLU A 9 14.12 1.88 -5.11
C GLU A 9 14.92 0.58 -5.04
N ASN A 10 16.11 0.60 -4.42
CA ASN A 10 17.08 -0.50 -4.39
C ASN A 10 16.77 -1.51 -3.27
N HIS A 11 15.54 -1.99 -3.23
CA HIS A 11 15.12 -3.00 -2.27
C HIS A 11 15.69 -4.38 -2.62
N ILE A 12 15.93 -5.20 -1.61
CA ILE A 12 16.18 -6.65 -1.80
C ILE A 12 14.95 -7.32 -2.43
N ASP A 13 15.18 -8.48 -3.04
CA ASP A 13 14.09 -9.29 -3.60
C ASP A 13 13.07 -9.64 -2.50
N ASN A 14 11.78 -9.54 -2.82
CA ASN A 14 10.66 -9.79 -1.90
C ASN A 14 10.63 -8.91 -0.63
N ALA A 15 11.28 -7.75 -0.61
CA ALA A 15 11.18 -6.82 0.51
C ALA A 15 9.73 -6.40 0.76
N GLU A 16 9.23 -6.60 1.98
CA GLU A 16 7.91 -6.14 2.40
C GLU A 16 7.93 -4.74 3.02
N PHE A 17 9.09 -4.33 3.52
CA PHE A 17 9.32 -3.05 4.17
C PHE A 17 10.45 -2.28 3.51
N CYS A 18 10.35 -0.95 3.50
CA CYS A 18 11.37 -0.08 2.97
C CYS A 18 12.63 -0.12 3.85
N GLN A 19 13.78 -0.43 3.25
CA GLN A 19 15.07 -0.47 3.96
C GLN A 19 15.56 0.92 4.40
N GLU A 20 15.04 2.00 3.79
CA GLU A 20 15.42 3.38 4.12
C GLU A 20 14.53 4.00 5.20
N CYS A 21 13.21 3.76 5.15
CA CYS A 21 12.25 4.47 6.01
C CYS A 21 11.26 3.57 6.76
N GLY A 22 11.37 2.24 6.63
CA GLY A 22 10.63 1.26 7.44
C GLY A 22 9.14 1.07 7.10
N ILE A 23 8.56 1.81 6.15
CA ILE A 23 7.15 1.63 5.79
C ILE A 23 6.90 0.34 5.02
N CYS A 24 5.69 -0.23 5.14
CA CYS A 24 5.26 -1.33 4.30
C CYS A 24 5.19 -0.87 2.82
N LEU A 25 5.71 -1.70 1.92
CA LEU A 25 5.76 -1.45 0.48
C LEU A 25 4.50 -1.88 -0.26
N PHE A 26 3.57 -2.56 0.42
CA PHE A 26 2.30 -3.00 -0.15
C PHE A 26 1.15 -2.08 0.26
N ASN A 27 0.25 -1.85 -0.69
CA ASN A 27 -0.95 -1.06 -0.48
C ASN A 27 -2.13 -1.99 -0.15
N PHE A 28 -2.91 -1.66 0.86
CA PHE A 28 -4.05 -2.48 1.30
C PHE A 28 -5.32 -1.64 1.42
N CYS A 29 -6.48 -2.29 1.38
CA CYS A 29 -7.73 -1.64 1.78
C CYS A 29 -7.73 -1.40 3.30
N THR A 30 -8.24 -0.26 3.76
CA THR A 30 -8.36 0.03 5.20
C THR A 30 -9.65 -0.51 5.83
N ASN A 31 -10.52 -1.16 5.05
CA ASN A 31 -11.77 -1.74 5.54
C ASN A 31 -11.58 -3.23 5.83
N ASP A 32 -11.59 -3.59 7.11
CA ASP A 32 -11.44 -4.97 7.59
C ASP A 32 -12.63 -5.87 7.19
N ASN A 33 -13.76 -5.28 6.79
CA ASN A 33 -14.95 -6.00 6.30
C ASN A 33 -15.10 -5.86 4.77
N CYS A 34 -14.01 -5.62 4.03
CA CYS A 34 -14.07 -5.59 2.58
C CYS A 34 -14.26 -7.02 2.04
N ASP A 35 -15.31 -7.26 1.26
CA ASP A 35 -15.71 -8.57 0.71
C ASP A 35 -14.61 -9.28 -0.12
N SER A 36 -13.50 -8.61 -0.43
CA SER A 36 -12.31 -9.23 -1.03
C SER A 36 -11.41 -9.98 -0.03
N LEU A 37 -11.67 -9.88 1.28
CA LEU A 37 -10.87 -10.51 2.35
C LEU A 37 -11.23 -11.97 2.61
N ASP A 38 -12.19 -12.54 1.89
CA ASP A 38 -12.71 -13.89 2.15
C ASP A 38 -11.70 -15.01 1.84
N SER A 39 -10.45 -14.71 1.44
CA SER A 39 -9.42 -15.76 1.30
C SER A 39 -7.96 -15.37 1.49
N ASP A 40 -7.53 -14.12 1.35
CA ASP A 40 -6.14 -13.70 1.64
C ASP A 40 -6.10 -12.17 1.76
N ILE A 41 -5.14 -11.61 2.50
CA ILE A 41 -4.93 -10.14 2.53
C ILE A 41 -4.43 -9.71 1.14
N VAL A 42 -5.37 -9.43 0.22
CA VAL A 42 -5.03 -9.03 -1.14
C VAL A 42 -4.54 -7.59 -1.10
N SER A 43 -3.24 -7.42 -1.33
CA SER A 43 -2.68 -6.11 -1.67
C SER A 43 -3.41 -5.55 -2.88
N ILE A 44 -3.87 -4.31 -2.80
CA ILE A 44 -4.49 -3.60 -3.91
C ILE A 44 -3.40 -2.90 -4.75
N PRO A 45 -3.70 -2.42 -5.96
CA PRO A 45 -2.71 -1.76 -6.80
C PRO A 45 -1.97 -0.63 -6.07
N PHE A 46 -0.68 -0.49 -6.37
CA PHE A 46 0.21 0.46 -5.71
C PHE A 46 -0.26 1.91 -5.82
N ASP A 47 -0.86 2.27 -6.96
CA ASP A 47 -1.37 3.60 -7.29
C ASP A 47 -2.84 3.80 -6.89
N ALA A 48 -3.51 2.78 -6.34
CA ALA A 48 -4.89 2.87 -5.90
C ALA A 48 -5.01 3.73 -4.62
N LYS A 49 -5.66 4.89 -4.73
CA LYS A 49 -6.01 5.75 -3.58
C LYS A 49 -7.21 5.23 -2.79
N PHE A 50 -8.07 4.45 -3.46
CA PHE A 50 -9.26 3.84 -2.90
C PHE A 50 -9.35 2.38 -3.35
N CYS A 51 -9.93 1.52 -2.52
CA CYS A 51 -10.15 0.12 -2.81
C CYS A 51 -11.10 -0.03 -4.01
N PRO A 52 -10.73 -0.79 -5.05
CA PRO A 52 -11.58 -0.98 -6.23
C PRO A 52 -12.81 -1.87 -5.96
N ILE A 53 -12.88 -2.50 -4.77
CA ILE A 53 -13.97 -3.42 -4.39
C ILE A 53 -15.02 -2.69 -3.55
N CYS A 54 -14.62 -2.08 -2.44
CA CYS A 54 -15.56 -1.43 -1.50
C CYS A 54 -15.52 0.11 -1.50
N GLY A 55 -14.57 0.74 -2.22
CA GLY A 55 -14.44 2.19 -2.29
C GLY A 55 -13.81 2.87 -1.07
N CYS A 56 -13.48 2.14 0.01
CA CYS A 56 -12.77 2.69 1.17
C CYS A 56 -11.34 3.12 0.82
N GLU A 57 -10.74 3.97 1.66
CA GLU A 57 -9.36 4.41 1.46
C GLU A 57 -8.36 3.24 1.41
N SER A 58 -7.25 3.49 0.72
CA SER A 58 -6.08 2.63 0.79
C SER A 58 -5.16 3.02 1.94
N THR A 59 -4.33 2.10 2.43
CA THR A 59 -3.34 2.39 3.47
C THR A 59 -2.38 3.49 3.04
N PHE A 60 -2.01 3.54 1.75
CA PHE A 60 -1.17 4.60 1.22
C PHE A 60 -1.87 5.96 1.16
N LYS A 61 -3.18 6.00 0.86
CA LYS A 61 -3.93 7.26 0.90
C LYS A 61 -4.11 7.76 2.32
N LYS A 62 -4.49 6.88 3.24
CA LYS A 62 -4.63 7.18 4.67
C LYS A 62 -3.31 7.68 5.28
N ALA A 63 -2.17 7.16 4.83
CA ALA A 63 -0.85 7.59 5.25
C ALA A 63 -0.32 8.84 4.51
N GLY A 64 -1.07 9.39 3.54
CA GLY A 64 -0.72 10.61 2.81
C GLY A 64 0.40 10.47 1.78
N TYR A 65 0.72 9.25 1.32
CA TYR A 65 1.87 9.04 0.42
C TYR A 65 1.65 9.60 -1.00
N PHE A 66 0.41 9.85 -1.40
CA PHE A 66 0.08 10.46 -2.69
C PHE A 66 0.16 11.99 -2.70
N ASP A 67 0.28 12.60 -1.52
CA ASP A 67 0.19 14.06 -1.35
C ASP A 67 1.61 14.69 -1.24
N LYS A 68 2.66 13.86 -1.31
CA LYS A 68 4.06 14.30 -1.33
C LYS A 68 4.48 14.70 -2.75
N GLN A 69 4.83 15.97 -2.94
CA GLN A 69 5.38 16.54 -4.16
C GLN A 69 6.91 16.47 -4.16
#